data_AF-U6RGM3-F1
#
_entry.id   AF-U6RGM3-F1
#
_cell.length_a   1.000
_cell.length_b   1.000
_cell.length_c   1.000
_cell.angle_alpha   90.00
_cell.angle_beta   90.00
_cell.angle_gamma   90.00
#
_symmetry.space_group_name_H-M   'P 1'
#
loop_
_entity.id
_entity.type
_entity.pdbx_description
1 polymer ?
#
loop_
_entity_poly.entity_id
_entity_poly.type
_entity_poly.pdbx_seq_one_letter_code
_entity_poly.pdbx_strand_id
1 'polypeptide(L)'
;MIRRKKKNNQNLQFNAEKVFLAATQPVKLAYSYFQTTKYGLTDDEVKVRQQLYGKNEVIHEQKKRPIIVFCKAFINPFIRADALNNLLLYMYFSYCYLIEY
;
A
#
# COMPACT_ATOMS: atom_id res chain seq x y z
N MET A 1 21.74 -20.19 -7.19
CA MET A 1 20.96 -19.79 -5.99
C MET A 1 20.96 -18.25 -5.88
N ILE A 2 19.93 -17.58 -6.42
CA ILE A 2 19.87 -16.11 -6.43
C ILE A 2 19.24 -15.63 -5.12
N ARG A 3 20.07 -15.19 -4.16
CA ARG A 3 19.60 -14.54 -2.94
C ARG A 3 19.03 -13.16 -3.29
N ARG A 4 17.71 -13.01 -3.30
CA ARG A 4 17.04 -11.70 -3.31
C ARG A 4 17.43 -10.96 -2.03
N LYS A 5 18.26 -9.91 -2.15
CA LYS A 5 18.46 -8.93 -1.08
C LYS A 5 17.11 -8.29 -0.76
N LYS A 6 16.61 -8.49 0.46
CA LYS A 6 15.42 -7.82 0.98
C LYS A 6 15.75 -6.33 1.06
N LYS A 7 15.13 -5.51 0.21
CA LYS A 7 15.18 -4.06 0.34
C LYS A 7 14.55 -3.70 1.68
N ASN A 8 15.36 -3.22 2.61
CA ASN A 8 14.87 -2.49 3.78
C ASN A 8 14.26 -1.19 3.26
N ASN A 9 13.00 -1.24 2.83
CA ASN A 9 12.18 -0.06 2.78
C ASN A 9 11.90 0.28 4.24
N GLN A 10 12.77 1.07 4.85
CA GLN A 10 12.37 1.84 6.01
C GLN A 10 11.19 2.67 5.54
N ASN A 11 9.98 2.27 5.91
CA ASN A 11 8.78 3.05 5.65
C ASN A 11 8.95 4.33 6.45
N LEU A 12 9.49 5.37 5.79
CA LEU A 12 9.46 6.72 6.30
C LEU A 12 7.99 7.14 6.29
N GLN A 13 7.30 6.84 7.38
CA GLN A 13 5.89 7.15 7.54
C GLN A 13 5.73 8.66 7.48
N PHE A 14 4.68 9.12 6.78
CA PHE A 14 4.36 10.53 6.69
C PHE A 14 4.21 11.14 8.09
N ASN A 15 4.99 12.19 8.37
CA ASN A 15 4.96 12.90 9.64
C ASN A 15 4.34 14.29 9.42
N ALA A 16 3.06 14.42 9.78
CA ALA A 16 2.29 15.65 9.61
C ALA A 16 2.84 16.81 10.45
N GLU A 17 3.33 16.52 11.66
CA GLU A 17 3.89 17.53 12.57
C GLU A 17 5.15 18.18 11.98
N LYS A 18 6.07 17.39 11.44
CA LYS A 18 7.27 17.91 10.78
C LYS A 18 6.92 18.78 9.56
N VAL A 19 5.93 18.36 8.77
CA VAL A 19 5.46 19.15 7.62
C VAL A 19 4.86 20.47 8.08
N PHE A 20 4.05 20.44 9.14
CA PHE A 20 3.46 21.63 9.72
C PHE A 20 4.53 22.60 10.25
N LEU A 21 5.48 22.10 11.05
CA LEU A 21 6.58 22.89 11.58
C LEU A 21 7.45 23.51 10.49
N ALA A 22 7.67 22.78 9.39
CA ALA A 22 8.39 23.30 8.23
C ALA A 22 7.61 24.42 7.53
N ALA A 23 6.29 24.29 7.42
CA ALA A 23 5.42 25.25 6.77
C ALA A 23 5.25 26.56 7.57
N THR A 24 5.40 26.51 8.90
CA THR A 24 5.30 27.70 9.76
C THR A 24 6.61 28.50 9.86
N GLN A 25 7.72 27.99 9.30
CA GLN A 25 9.00 28.71 9.36
C GLN A 25 8.95 30.00 8.54
N PRO A 26 9.49 31.11 9.06
CA PRO A 26 9.62 32.35 8.29
C PRO A 26 10.66 32.17 7.17
N VAL A 27 10.46 32.84 6.04
CA VAL A 27 11.34 32.75 4.85
C VAL A 27 12.82 33.01 5.18
N LYS A 28 13.08 33.93 6.11
CA LYS A 28 14.45 34.26 6.58
C LYS A 28 15.18 33.06 7.20
N LEU A 29 14.45 32.13 7.82
CA LEU A 29 14.98 30.94 8.49
C LEU A 29 14.84 29.66 7.65
N ALA A 30 14.23 29.73 6.46
CA ALA A 30 14.02 28.57 5.62
C ALA A 30 15.35 27.86 5.27
N TYR A 31 16.38 28.63 4.89
CA TYR A 31 17.70 28.08 4.58
C TYR A 31 18.34 27.37 5.77
N SER A 32 18.29 27.97 6.96
CA SER A 32 18.81 27.33 8.18
C SER A 32 18.02 26.10 8.58
N TYR A 33 16.68 26.14 8.47
CA TYR A 33 15.80 25.04 8.85
C TYR A 33 15.98 23.81 7.95
N PHE A 34 16.00 24.01 6.63
CA PHE A 34 16.19 22.93 5.65
C PHE A 34 17.68 22.57 5.45
N GLN A 35 18.59 23.27 6.13
CA GLN A 35 20.04 23.13 5.97
C GLN A 35 20.42 23.23 4.50
N THR A 36 19.98 24.30 3.84
CA THR A 36 20.21 24.56 2.42
C THR A 36 20.84 25.93 2.24
N THR A 37 21.50 26.14 1.10
CA THR A 37 22.05 27.45 0.73
C THR A 37 21.17 28.12 -0.32
N LYS A 38 21.40 29.42 -0.56
CA LYS A 38 20.82 30.14 -1.69
C LYS A 38 21.03 29.42 -3.03
N TYR A 39 22.16 28.74 -3.19
CA TYR A 39 22.54 28.03 -4.42
C TYR A 39 22.02 26.59 -4.46
N GLY A 40 21.30 26.17 -3.42
CA GLY A 40 20.75 24.82 -3.29
C GLY A 40 21.65 23.87 -2.50
N LEU A 41 21.53 22.58 -2.83
CA LEU A 41 22.29 21.46 -2.27
C LEU A 41 23.31 20.97 -3.29
N THR A 42 24.44 20.48 -2.81
CA THR A 42 25.45 19.85 -3.69
C THR A 42 25.00 18.44 -4.10
N ASP A 43 25.47 17.96 -5.26
CA ASP A 43 25.11 16.62 -5.76
C ASP A 43 25.45 15.50 -4.77
N ASP A 44 26.51 15.67 -4.00
CA ASP A 44 26.92 14.68 -3.00
C ASP A 44 26.00 14.70 -1.78
N GLU A 45 25.60 15.88 -1.29
CA GLU A 45 24.58 15.99 -0.25
C GLU A 45 23.23 15.44 -0.70
N VAL A 46 22.85 15.67 -1.96
CA VAL A 46 21.62 15.11 -2.54
C VAL A 46 21.67 13.58 -2.51
N LYS A 47 22.78 12.96 -2.93
CA LYS A 47 22.93 11.50 -2.87
C LYS A 47 22.83 10.97 -1.44
N VAL A 48 23.50 11.62 -0.48
CA VAL A 48 23.44 11.23 0.94
C VAL A 48 22.02 11.35 1.48
N ARG A 49 21.34 12.47 1.24
CA ARG A 49 19.96 12.69 1.68
C ARG A 49 18.99 11.71 1.01
N GLN A 50 19.18 11.39 -0.26
CA GLN A 50 18.34 10.42 -0.97
C GLN A 50 18.55 8.98 -0.48
N GLN A 51 19.75 8.64 0.00
CA GLN A 51 19.99 7.37 0.69
C GLN A 51 19.33 7.31 2.08
N LEU A 52 19.30 8.44 2.80
CA LEU A 52 18.71 8.53 4.15
C LEU A 52 17.17 8.60 4.15
N TYR A 53 16.59 9.47 3.32
CA TYR A 53 15.15 9.73 3.29
C TYR A 53 14.42 8.94 2.21
N GLY A 54 15.15 8.35 1.26
CA GLY A 54 14.56 7.67 0.11
C GLY A 54 14.18 8.63 -1.03
N LYS A 55 13.50 8.08 -2.02
CA LYS A 55 13.01 8.85 -3.17
C LYS A 55 11.68 9.52 -2.81
N ASN A 56 11.52 10.78 -3.21
CA ASN A 56 10.25 11.51 -3.08
C ASN A 56 9.24 11.04 -4.15
N GLU A 57 8.71 9.85 -3.97
CA GLU A 57 7.72 9.24 -4.86
C GLU A 57 6.43 8.98 -4.07
N VAL A 58 5.29 9.37 -4.63
CA VAL A 58 3.98 9.01 -4.06
C VAL A 58 3.74 7.54 -4.33
N ILE A 59 4.06 6.69 -3.35
CA ILE A 59 3.80 5.26 -3.41
C ILE A 59 2.29 5.06 -3.27
N HIS A 60 1.65 4.72 -4.38
CA HIS A 60 0.26 4.28 -4.35
C HIS A 60 0.19 2.86 -3.78
N GLU A 61 -0.88 2.55 -3.04
CA GLU A 61 -1.09 1.20 -2.54
C GLU A 61 -1.08 0.20 -3.70
N GLN A 62 -0.34 -0.89 -3.54
CA GLN A 62 -0.29 -1.92 -4.57
C GLN A 62 -1.68 -2.55 -4.72
N LYS A 63 -2.18 -2.62 -5.96
CA LYS A 63 -3.44 -3.29 -6.27
C LYS A 63 -3.37 -4.74 -5.77
N LYS A 64 -4.27 -5.08 -4.85
CA LYS A 64 -4.43 -6.46 -4.38
C LYS A 64 -4.83 -7.33 -5.57
N ARG A 65 -4.21 -8.50 -5.72
CA ARG A 65 -4.55 -9.42 -6.82
C ARG A 65 -6.01 -9.85 -6.67
N PRO A 66 -6.84 -9.79 -7.72
CA PRO A 66 -8.27 -10.05 -7.63
C PRO A 66 -8.56 -11.47 -7.11
N ILE A 67 -7.76 -12.47 -7.52
CA ILE A 67 -7.86 -13.85 -7.05
C ILE A 67 -7.66 -13.96 -5.53
N ILE A 68 -6.70 -13.22 -4.96
CA ILE A 68 -6.43 -13.24 -3.52
C ILE A 68 -7.57 -12.57 -2.75
N VAL A 69 -8.13 -11.48 -3.30
CA VAL A 69 -9.30 -10.80 -2.72
C VAL A 69 -10.51 -11.72 -2.74
N PHE A 70 -10.73 -12.43 -3.84
CA PHE A 70 -11.79 -13.42 -4.00
C PHE A 70 -11.66 -14.56 -2.97
N CYS A 71 -10.48 -15.20 -2.85
CA CYS A 71 -10.26 -16.24 -1.85
C CYS A 71 -10.47 -15.73 -0.41
N LYS A 72 -10.08 -14.48 -0.13
CA LYS A 72 -10.31 -13.86 1.19
C LYS A 72 -11.78 -13.59 1.48
N ALA A 73 -12.61 -13.37 0.47
CA ALA A 73 -14.04 -13.17 0.66
C ALA A 73 -14.71 -14.40 1.32
N PHE A 74 -14.23 -15.61 1.01
CA PHE A 74 -14.73 -16.87 1.60
C PHE A 74 -14.24 -17.17 3.02
N ILE A 75 -13.40 -16.29 3.60
CA ILE A 75 -13.11 -16.33 5.04
C ILE A 75 -14.32 -15.81 5.84
N ASN A 76 -15.14 -14.94 5.24
CA ASN A 76 -16.35 -14.44 5.87
C ASN A 76 -17.40 -15.57 5.96
N PRO A 77 -17.89 -15.92 7.17
CA PRO A 77 -18.84 -17.02 7.36
C PRO A 77 -20.18 -16.79 6.65
N PHE A 78 -20.65 -15.54 6.51
CA PHE A 78 -21.92 -15.24 5.84
C PHE A 78 -21.84 -15.51 4.33
N ILE A 79 -20.80 -14.98 3.68
CA ILE A 79 -20.56 -15.18 2.25
C ILE A 79 -20.37 -16.66 1.92
N ARG A 80 -19.70 -17.40 2.80
CA ARG A 80 -19.50 -18.85 2.66
C ARG A 80 -20.82 -19.63 2.78
N ALA A 81 -21.63 -19.31 3.78
CA ALA A 81 -22.91 -19.99 4.02
C ALA A 81 -23.88 -19.76 2.84
N ASP A 82 -23.99 -18.53 2.36
CA ASP A 82 -24.87 -18.19 1.23
C ASP A 82 -24.45 -18.91 -0.05
N ALA A 83 -23.14 -18.97 -0.35
CA ALA A 83 -22.64 -19.69 -1.52
C ALA A 83 -22.92 -21.19 -1.45
N LEU A 84 -22.77 -21.80 -0.27
CA LEU A 84 -22.98 -23.24 -0.08
C LEU A 84 -24.47 -23.60 -0.14
N ASN A 85 -25.34 -22.78 0.47
CA ASN A 85 -26.78 -22.95 0.42
C ASN A 85 -27.32 -22.81 -1.01
N ASN A 86 -26.85 -21.82 -1.77
CA ASN A 86 -27.24 -21.65 -3.16
C ASN A 86 -26.81 -22.82 -4.04
N LEU A 87 -25.61 -23.39 -3.81
CA LEU A 87 -25.14 -24.56 -4.53
C LEU A 87 -26.00 -25.79 -4.23
N LEU A 88 -26.32 -26.03 -2.95
CA LEU A 88 -27.19 -27.14 -2.54
C LEU A 88 -28.59 -26.99 -3.13
N LEU A 89 -29.14 -25.77 -3.14
CA LEU A 89 -30.44 -25.49 -3.73
C LEU A 89 -30.46 -25.76 -5.24
N TYR A 90 -29.41 -25.33 -5.95
CA TYR A 90 -29.25 -25.63 -7.38
C TYR A 90 -29.16 -27.13 -7.65
N MET A 91 -28.36 -27.86 -6.87
CA MET A 91 -28.26 -29.31 -6.98
C MET A 91 -29.60 -30.00 -6.71
N TYR A 92 -30.35 -29.52 -5.71
CA TYR A 92 -31.68 -30.05 -5.39
C TYR A 92 -32.68 -29.83 -6.53
N PHE A 93 -32.80 -28.61 -7.06
CA PHE A 93 -33.68 -28.34 -8.19
C PHE A 93 -33.29 -29.12 -9.44
N SER A 94 -31.98 -29.23 -9.73
CA SER A 94 -31.50 -30.05 -10.84
C SER A 94 -31.85 -31.52 -10.67
N TYR A 95 -31.79 -32.04 -9.44
CA TYR A 95 -32.12 -33.43 -9.13
C TYR A 95 -33.62 -33.69 -9.25
N CYS A 96 -34.46 -32.80 -8.72
CA CYS A 96 -35.91 -32.85 -8.90
C CYS A 96 -36.30 -32.84 -10.39
N TYR A 97 -35.70 -31.94 -11.18
CA TYR A 97 -35.94 -31.87 -12.61
C TYR A 97 -35.53 -33.15 -13.35
N LEU A 98 -34.44 -33.81 -12.91
CA LEU A 98 -33.99 -35.07 -13.50
C LEU A 98 -34.88 -36.27 -13.15
N ILE A 99 -35.58 -36.23 -12.01
CA ILE A 99 -36.52 -37.29 -11.59
C ILE A 99 -37.88 -37.15 -12.29
N GLU A 100 -38.28 -35.92 -12.63
CA GLU A 100 -39.54 -35.66 -13.32
C GLU A 100 -39.51 -35.95 -14.84
N TYR A 101 -38.37 -36.42 -15.37
CA TYR A 101 -38.19 -36.91 -16.75
C TYR A 101 -37.78 -38.40 -16.75
#